data_AF-A0A7J4SD36-F1
#
_entry.id   AF-A0A7J4SD36-F1
#
_cell.length_a   1.000
_cell.length_b   1.000
_cell.length_c   1.000
_cell.angle_alpha   90.00
_cell.angle_beta   90.00
_cell.angle_gamma   90.00
#
_symmetry.space_group_name_H-M   'P 1'
#
loop_
_entity.id
_entity.type
_entity.pdbx_description
1 polymer ?
#
loop_
_entity_poly.entity_id
_entity_poly.type
_entity_poly.pdbx_seq_one_letter_code
_entity_poly.pdbx_strand_id
1 'polypeptide(L)'
;MGRTVPTWRNRIEAELTNLDNFRRALNSVDRNALDRLINGVRTRRTAGGMLPAHDSWKPMLLAMLLECCSKIAELERVIETLIDEV
;
A
#
# COMPACT_ATOMS: atom_id res chain seq x y z
N MET A 1 -17.02 8.56 -29.75
CA MET A 1 -17.26 8.89 -28.33
C MET A 1 -16.01 8.56 -27.54
N GLY A 2 -15.33 9.58 -27.00
CA GLY A 2 -14.04 9.42 -26.34
C GLY A 2 -14.16 8.58 -25.07
N ARG A 3 -13.30 7.56 -24.93
CA ARG A 3 -13.26 6.70 -23.74
C ARG A 3 -12.85 7.56 -22.55
N THR A 4 -13.66 7.59 -21.49
CA THR A 4 -13.30 8.25 -20.22
C THR A 4 -11.98 7.65 -19.73
N VAL A 5 -10.99 8.51 -19.47
CA VAL A 5 -9.71 8.09 -18.91
C VAL A 5 -9.96 7.51 -17.51
N PRO A 6 -9.54 6.27 -17.21
CA PRO A 6 -9.76 5.66 -15.90
C PRO A 6 -9.15 6.54 -14.81
N THR A 7 -9.94 6.81 -13.76
CA THR A 7 -9.44 7.54 -12.60
C THR A 7 -8.30 6.79 -11.95
N TRP A 8 -7.44 7.52 -11.25
CA TRP A 8 -6.36 6.96 -10.46
C TRP A 8 -6.82 5.81 -9.54
N ARG A 9 -7.96 6.00 -8.87
CA ARG A 9 -8.60 4.99 -8.03
C ARG A 9 -8.86 3.68 -8.79
N ASN A 10 -9.44 3.77 -9.98
CA ASN A 10 -9.78 2.59 -10.78
C ASN A 10 -8.53 1.84 -11.25
N ARG A 11 -7.46 2.57 -11.58
CA ARG A 11 -6.20 1.96 -12.01
C ARG A 11 -5.50 1.23 -10.87
N ILE A 12 -5.39 1.86 -9.69
CA ILE A 12 -4.86 1.18 -8.50
C ILE A 12 -5.65 -0.11 -8.21
N GLU A 13 -6.99 -0.05 -8.20
CA GLU A 13 -7.77 -1.25 -7.86
C GLU A 13 -7.55 -2.39 -8.86
N ALA A 14 -7.37 -2.08 -10.15
CA ALA A 14 -7.01 -3.07 -11.14
C ALA A 14 -5.65 -3.71 -10.81
N GLU A 15 -4.63 -2.91 -10.48
CA GLU A 15 -3.31 -3.43 -10.07
C GLU A 15 -3.37 -4.26 -8.79
N LEU A 16 -4.12 -3.83 -7.79
CA LEU A 16 -4.29 -4.58 -6.55
C LEU A 16 -5.01 -5.92 -6.79
N THR A 17 -5.98 -5.94 -7.71
CA THR A 17 -6.68 -7.18 -8.11
C THR A 17 -5.73 -8.14 -8.82
N ASN A 18 -4.78 -7.63 -9.62
CA ASN A 18 -3.77 -8.45 -10.29
C ASN A 18 -2.85 -9.20 -9.29
N LEU A 19 -2.76 -8.74 -8.03
CA LEU A 19 -2.00 -9.41 -6.98
C LEU A 19 -2.73 -10.60 -6.36
N ASP A 20 -4.01 -10.86 -6.67
CA ASP A 20 -4.78 -11.91 -5.99
C ASP A 20 -4.18 -13.31 -6.13
N ASN A 21 -3.68 -13.66 -7.32
CA ASN A 21 -3.03 -14.96 -7.54
C ASN A 21 -1.73 -15.08 -6.75
N PHE A 22 -0.93 -14.02 -6.72
CA PHE A 22 0.29 -13.95 -5.91
C PHE A 22 -0.05 -14.09 -4.41
N ARG A 23 -1.03 -13.30 -3.92
CA ARG A 23 -1.52 -13.33 -2.55
C ARG A 23 -2.00 -14.72 -2.11
N ARG A 24 -2.67 -15.46 -2.99
CA ARG A 24 -3.14 -16.84 -2.72
C ARG A 24 -1.99 -17.83 -2.57
N ALA A 25 -0.89 -17.62 -3.29
CA ALA A 25 0.30 -18.47 -3.22
C ALA A 25 1.15 -18.22 -1.96
N LEU A 26 0.97 -17.09 -1.28
CA LEU A 26 1.68 -16.75 -0.04
C LEU A 26 1.21 -17.58 1.16
N ASN A 27 2.14 -17.82 2.09
CA ASN A 27 1.83 -18.33 3.43
C ASN A 27 1.00 -17.30 4.24
N SER A 28 0.50 -17.70 5.41
CA SER A 28 -0.38 -16.84 6.22
C SER A 28 0.29 -15.54 6.70
N VAL A 29 1.58 -15.59 7.02
CA VAL A 29 2.34 -14.43 7.51
C VAL A 29 2.51 -13.40 6.39
N ASP A 30 3.01 -13.84 5.24
CA ASP A 30 3.25 -12.97 4.09
C ASP A 30 1.95 -12.44 3.49
N ARG A 31 0.88 -13.24 3.52
CA ARG A 31 -0.46 -12.80 3.11
C ARG A 31 -0.97 -11.67 3.99
N ASN A 32 -0.84 -11.78 5.30
CA ASN A 32 -1.23 -10.71 6.23
C ASN A 32 -0.38 -9.45 6.04
N ALA A 33 0.93 -9.61 5.77
CA ALA A 33 1.81 -8.50 5.44
C ALA A 33 1.33 -7.79 4.16
N LEU A 34 1.07 -8.55 3.09
CA LEU A 34 0.56 -8.01 1.84
C LEU A 34 -0.79 -7.30 2.03
N ASP A 35 -1.71 -7.85 2.82
CA ASP A 35 -3.01 -7.22 3.11
C ASP A 35 -2.85 -5.85 3.79
N ARG A 36 -1.89 -5.71 4.71
CA ARG A 36 -1.54 -4.41 5.30
C ARG A 36 -1.02 -3.43 4.26
N LEU A 37 -0.10 -3.87 3.39
CA LEU A 37 0.44 -3.04 2.31
C LEU A 37 -0.66 -2.57 1.36
N ILE A 38 -1.56 -3.47 0.95
CA ILE A 38 -2.72 -3.15 0.11
C ILE A 38 -3.56 -2.08 0.79
N ASN A 39 -3.86 -2.21 2.09
CA ASN A 39 -4.62 -1.18 2.81
C ASN A 39 -3.88 0.16 2.89
N GLY A 40 -2.55 0.14 3.06
CA GLY A 40 -1.71 1.34 3.01
C GLY A 40 -1.80 2.10 1.68
N VAL A 41 -1.88 1.36 0.56
CA VAL A 41 -2.16 1.93 -0.78
C VAL A 41 -3.55 2.57 -0.81
N ARG A 42 -4.57 1.88 -0.27
CA ARG A 42 -5.96 2.37 -0.25
C ARG A 42 -6.12 3.69 0.51
N THR A 43 -5.45 3.81 1.66
CA THR A 43 -5.46 5.01 2.50
C THR A 43 -4.83 6.22 1.80
N ARG A 44 -3.81 5.99 0.97
CA ARG A 44 -3.05 7.04 0.26
C ARG A 44 -3.51 7.27 -1.19
N ARG A 45 -4.69 6.73 -1.56
CA ARG A 45 -5.23 6.83 -2.94
C ARG A 45 -5.38 8.28 -3.43
N THR A 46 -5.66 9.26 -2.57
CA THR A 46 -5.79 10.67 -2.98
C THR A 46 -4.44 11.26 -3.42
N ALA A 47 -3.36 10.92 -2.73
CA ALA A 47 -2.02 11.42 -3.04
C ALA A 47 -1.48 10.88 -4.37
N GLY A 48 -1.79 9.63 -4.73
CA GLY A 48 -1.34 9.05 -6.00
C GLY A 48 -1.95 9.70 -7.25
N GLY A 49 -3.11 10.37 -7.12
CA GLY A 49 -3.70 11.16 -8.20
C GLY A 49 -2.89 12.41 -8.57
N MET A 50 -1.91 12.79 -7.76
CA MET A 50 -1.02 13.94 -7.98
C MET A 50 0.22 13.60 -8.82
N LEU A 51 0.49 12.31 -9.10
CA LEU A 51 1.63 11.89 -9.91
C LEU A 51 1.27 11.78 -11.40
N PRO A 52 2.17 12.17 -12.33
CA PRO A 52 1.92 12.13 -13.77
C PRO A 52 1.48 10.74 -14.26
N ALA A 53 0.32 10.71 -14.91
CA ALA A 53 -0.61 9.58 -14.91
C ALA A 53 -0.40 8.56 -16.06
N HIS A 54 0.74 7.87 -16.08
CA HIS A 54 0.93 6.72 -16.98
C HIS A 54 1.22 5.40 -16.26
N ASP A 55 1.97 5.43 -15.17
CA ASP A 55 2.38 4.21 -14.47
C ASP A 55 1.77 4.16 -13.08
N SER A 56 0.87 3.19 -12.86
CA SER A 56 0.20 3.03 -11.58
C SER A 56 1.05 2.30 -10.54
N TRP A 57 2.11 1.63 -11.00
CA TRP A 57 2.96 0.79 -10.17
C TRP A 57 3.83 1.62 -9.23
N LYS A 58 4.45 2.70 -9.73
CA LYS A 58 5.33 3.59 -8.94
C LYS A 58 4.67 4.15 -7.67
N PRO A 59 3.55 4.90 -7.76
CA PRO A 59 2.83 5.39 -6.58
C PRO A 59 2.26 4.26 -5.72
N MET A 60 1.87 3.12 -6.28
CA MET A 60 1.43 1.97 -5.49
C MET A 60 2.57 1.45 -4.61
N LEU A 61 3.75 1.20 -5.19
CA LEU A 61 4.93 0.77 -4.44
C LEU A 61 5.37 1.81 -3.40
N LEU A 62 5.35 3.10 -3.75
CA LEU A 62 5.65 4.17 -2.79
C LEU A 62 4.69 4.15 -1.59
N ALA A 63 3.40 3.93 -1.83
CA ALA A 63 2.42 3.84 -0.75
C ALA A 63 2.61 2.58 0.11
N MET A 64 3.02 1.44 -0.49
CA MET A 64 3.38 0.24 0.26
C MET A 64 4.64 0.46 1.12
N LEU A 65 5.67 1.11 0.58
CA LEU A 65 6.88 1.46 1.33
C LEU A 65 6.58 2.40 2.50
N LEU A 66 5.73 3.42 2.27
CA LEU A 66 5.29 4.31 3.34
C LEU A 66 4.52 3.58 4.45
N GLU A 67 3.78 2.51 4.10
CA GLU A 67 3.13 1.66 5.09
C GLU A 67 4.16 0.91 5.95
N CYS A 68 5.21 0.36 5.32
CA CYS A 68 6.34 -0.25 6.04
C CYS A 68 7.03 0.75 6.98
N CYS A 69 7.39 1.94 6.47
CA CYS A 69 8.03 2.98 7.28
C CYS A 69 7.14 3.42 8.45
N SER A 70 5.83 3.56 8.21
CA SER A 70 4.87 3.87 9.26
C SER A 70 4.84 2.80 10.34
N LYS A 71 4.91 1.51 9.95
CA LYS A 71 4.91 0.41 10.92
C LYS A 71 6.21 0.34 11.72
N ILE A 72 7.35 0.58 11.08
CA ILE A 72 8.65 0.65 11.76
C ILE A 72 8.62 1.76 12.81
N ALA A 73 8.21 2.97 12.43
CA ALA A 73 8.12 4.10 13.35
C ALA A 73 7.10 3.89 14.49
N GLU A 74 6.06 3.10 14.28
CA GLU A 74 5.12 2.68 15.34
C GLU A 74 5.80 1.70 16.31
N LEU A 75 6.54 0.72 15.80
CA LEU A 75 7.26 -0.26 16.62
C LEU A 75 8.38 0.40 17.43
N GLU A 76 9.14 1.32 16.83
CA GLU A 76 10.17 2.11 17.52
C GLU A 76 9.58 2.87 18.71
N ARG A 77 8.46 3.56 18.52
CA ARG A 77 7.75 4.28 19.60
C ARG A 77 7.27 3.36 20.73
N VAL A 78 6.77 2.17 20.39
CA VAL A 78 6.36 1.17 21.38
C VAL A 78 7.57 0.68 22.18
N ILE A 79 8.70 0.44 21.52
CA ILE A 79 9.94 0.02 22.18
C ILE A 79 10.44 1.13 23.12
N GLU A 80 10.49 2.39 22.67
CA GLU A 80 10.88 3.53 23.51
C GLU A 80 9.99 3.62 24.77
N THR A 81 8.67 3.52 24.59
CA THR A 81 7.71 3.57 25.71
C THR A 81 7.95 2.43 26.72
N LEU A 82 8.19 1.21 26.23
CA LEU A 82 8.44 0.05 27.09
C LEU A 82 9.79 0.13 27.82
N ILE A 83 10.79 0.79 27.22
CA ILE A 83 12.09 1.02 27.87
C ILE A 83 11.98 2.08 28.95
N ASP A 84 11.24 3.17 28.70
CA ASP A 84 11.07 4.27 29.66
C ASP A 84 10.25 3.88 30.91
N GLU A 85 9.50 2.77 30.86
CA GLU A 85 8.72 2.22 31.97
C GLU A 85 9.51 1.26 32.90
N VAL A 86 10.77 0.92 32.58
CA VAL A 86 11.65 0.00 33.34
C VAL A 86 12.74 0.76 34.09
#